data_AF-W7ILD5-F1
#
_entry.id   AF-W7ILD5-F1
#
_cell.length_a   1.000
_cell.length_b   1.000
_cell.length_c   1.000
_cell.angle_alpha   90.00
_cell.angle_beta   90.00
_cell.angle_gamma   90.00
#
_symmetry.space_group_name_H-M   'P 1'
#
loop_
_entity.id
_entity.type
_entity.pdbx_description
1 polymer ?
#
loop_
_entity_poly.entity_id
_entity_poly.type
_entity_poly.pdbx_seq_one_letter_code
_entity_poly.pdbx_strand_id
1 'polypeptide(L)'
;MNETIEHGIDPALVEALLAAAAHPTEPAGALTTVLNLATAAGRTPAGLRASVQAAHDTATGDRARQALHASLDGLTGPVPAPRPYL
;
A
#
# COMPACT_ATOMS: atom_id res chain seq x y z
N MET A 1 8.93 8.97 27.28
CA MET A 1 7.50 8.93 26.92
C MET A 1 7.33 9.78 25.67
N ASN A 2 6.62 9.21 24.69
CA ASN A 2 6.21 9.80 23.41
C ASN A 2 7.26 9.80 22.29
N GLU A 3 7.62 8.60 21.82
CA GLU A 3 7.82 8.39 20.39
C GLU A 3 6.46 8.66 19.74
N THR A 4 6.27 9.89 19.29
CA THR A 4 5.18 10.26 18.38
C THR A 4 5.17 9.19 17.30
N ILE A 5 4.05 8.50 17.17
CA ILE A 5 3.76 7.64 16.03
C ILE A 5 3.76 8.62 14.85
N GLU A 6 4.94 8.91 14.31
CA GLU A 6 5.10 9.62 13.05
C GLU A 6 4.32 8.76 12.08
N HIS A 7 3.13 9.23 11.69
CA HIS A 7 2.25 8.49 10.80
C HIS A 7 3.07 8.12 9.57
N GLY A 8 3.48 6.85 9.53
CA GLY A 8 4.54 6.30 8.68
C GLY A 8 4.15 6.20 7.22
N ILE A 9 3.66 7.31 6.67
CA ILE A 9 3.44 7.54 5.26
C ILE A 9 4.78 8.00 4.71
N ASP A 10 5.37 7.18 3.85
CA ASP A 10 6.60 7.54 3.18
C ASP A 10 6.25 8.23 1.86
N PRO A 11 6.56 9.53 1.67
CA PRO A 11 6.17 10.26 0.48
C PRO A 11 6.81 9.68 -0.80
N ALA A 12 8.03 9.15 -0.71
CA ALA A 12 8.67 8.52 -1.86
C ALA A 12 7.97 7.21 -2.25
N LEU A 13 7.49 6.43 -1.26
CA LEU A 13 6.67 5.27 -1.51
C LEU A 13 5.31 5.63 -2.13
N VAL A 14 4.67 6.70 -1.65
CA VAL A 14 3.40 7.20 -2.21
C VAL A 14 3.58 7.59 -3.68
N GLU A 15 4.62 8.34 -4.02
CA GLU A 15 4.93 8.72 -5.40
C GLU A 15 5.22 7.49 -6.28
N ALA A 16 6.01 6.54 -5.78
CA ALA A 16 6.31 5.30 -6.50
C ALA A 16 5.05 4.46 -6.77
N LEU A 17 4.13 4.40 -5.80
CA LEU A 17 2.84 3.72 -5.96
C LEU A 17 1.93 4.43 -6.95
N LEU A 18 1.87 5.77 -6.93
CA LEU A 18 1.13 6.56 -7.92
C LEU A 18 1.68 6.36 -9.33
N ALA A 19 3.00 6.38 -9.51
CA ALA A 19 3.65 6.15 -10.79
C ALA A 19 3.40 4.72 -11.30
N ALA A 20 3.47 3.72 -10.41
CA ALA A 20 3.15 2.33 -10.72
C ALA A 20 1.66 2.14 -11.07
N ALA A 21 0.76 2.83 -10.39
CA ALA A 21 -0.68 2.78 -10.68
C ALA A 21 -1.05 3.50 -11.99
N ALA A 22 -0.24 4.49 -12.40
CA ALA A 22 -0.40 5.21 -13.66
C ALA A 22 0.16 4.43 -14.87
N HIS A 23 0.81 3.27 -14.66
CA HIS A 23 1.33 2.47 -15.77
C HIS A 23 0.17 1.94 -16.65
N PRO A 24 0.17 2.24 -17.96
CA PRO A 24 -0.98 1.94 -18.83
C PRO A 24 -1.13 0.45 -19.15
N THR A 25 -0.04 -0.31 -19.07
CA THR A 25 0.02 -1.71 -19.53
C THR A 25 -0.20 -2.70 -18.40
N GLU A 26 0.54 -2.57 -17.29
CA GLU A 26 0.53 -3.54 -16.19
C GLU A 26 0.69 -2.87 -14.80
N PRO A 27 -0.34 -2.15 -14.32
CA PRO A 27 -0.26 -1.46 -13.04
C PRO A 27 -0.10 -2.42 -11.84
N ALA A 28 -0.69 -3.62 -11.91
CA ALA A 28 -0.59 -4.61 -10.84
C ALA A 28 0.84 -5.16 -10.63
N GLY A 29 1.57 -5.41 -11.73
CA GLY A 29 2.97 -5.89 -11.67
C GLY A 29 3.92 -4.81 -11.13
N ALA A 30 3.73 -3.56 -11.56
CA ALA A 30 4.49 -2.42 -11.05
C ALA A 30 4.24 -2.20 -9.55
N LEU A 31 2.98 -2.21 -9.11
CA LEU A 31 2.61 -2.04 -7.70
C LEU A 31 3.19 -3.16 -6.82
N THR A 32 3.12 -4.41 -7.27
CA THR A 32 3.68 -5.57 -6.56
C THR A 32 5.20 -5.42 -6.39
N THR A 33 5.90 -4.93 -7.41
CA THR A 33 7.34 -4.70 -7.35
C THR A 33 7.70 -3.63 -6.32
N VAL A 34 6.98 -2.51 -6.31
CA VAL A 34 7.17 -1.41 -5.34
C VAL A 34 6.93 -1.89 -3.90
N LEU A 35 5.87 -2.66 -3.67
CA LEU A 35 5.54 -3.22 -2.36
C LEU A 35 6.57 -4.25 -1.87
N ASN A 36 7.05 -5.11 -2.75
CA ASN A 36 8.11 -6.07 -2.43
C ASN A 36 9.41 -5.36 -2.06
N LEU A 37 9.79 -4.31 -2.80
CA LEU A 37 10.97 -3.52 -2.50
C LEU A 37 10.85 -2.80 -1.16
N ALA A 38 9.70 -2.19 -0.88
CA ALA A 38 9.46 -1.49 0.38
C ALA A 38 9.46 -2.47 1.57
N THR A 39 8.94 -3.68 1.39
CA THR A 39 9.00 -4.76 2.39
C THR A 39 10.45 -5.21 2.63
N ALA A 40 11.23 -5.41 1.55
CA ALA A 40 12.64 -5.77 1.64
C ALA A 40 13.49 -4.67 2.31
N ALA A 41 13.10 -3.40 2.17
CA ALA A 41 13.69 -2.26 2.85
C ALA A 41 13.33 -2.16 4.35
N GLY A 42 12.60 -3.14 4.89
CA GLY A 42 12.24 -3.20 6.31
C GLY A 42 11.05 -2.32 6.69
N ARG A 43 10.22 -1.90 5.73
CA ARG A 43 9.01 -1.13 6.05
C ARG A 43 7.98 -1.99 6.75
N THR A 44 7.37 -1.43 7.78
CA THR A 44 6.33 -2.11 8.54
C THR A 44 5.06 -2.25 7.68
N PRO A 45 4.30 -3.34 7.84
CA PRO A 45 3.02 -3.51 7.16
C PRO A 45 2.05 -2.34 7.38
N ALA A 46 2.11 -1.70 8.56
CA ALA A 46 1.32 -0.52 8.87
C ALA A 46 1.72 0.70 8.03
N GLY A 47 3.03 0.96 7.87
CA GLY A 47 3.53 2.06 7.03
C GLY A 47 3.28 1.83 5.54
N LEU A 48 3.37 0.58 5.09
CA LEU A 48 2.99 0.20 3.73
C LEU A 48 1.50 0.50 3.48
N ARG A 49 0.61 0.07 4.36
CA ARG A 49 -0.83 0.35 4.25
C ARG A 49 -1.13 1.85 4.24
N ALA A 50 -0.52 2.62 5.14
CA ALA A 50 -0.71 4.06 5.19
C ALA A 50 -0.27 4.74 3.89
N SER A 51 0.85 4.29 3.30
CA SER A 51 1.37 4.82 2.04
C SER A 51 0.51 4.43 0.84
N VAL A 52 0.00 3.20 0.77
CA VAL A 52 -0.93 2.79 -0.31
C VAL A 52 -2.27 3.50 -0.19
N GLN A 53 -2.78 3.70 1.02
CA GLN A 53 -3.99 4.47 1.26
C GLN A 53 -3.82 5.93 0.80
N ALA A 54 -2.72 6.58 1.16
CA ALA A 54 -2.42 7.94 0.71
C ALA A 54 -2.29 8.04 -0.83
N ALA A 55 -1.66 7.05 -1.47
CA ALA A 55 -1.60 6.97 -2.93
C ALA A 55 -2.99 6.80 -3.55
N HIS A 56 -3.85 5.96 -2.96
CA HIS A 56 -5.22 5.76 -3.42
C HIS A 56 -6.06 7.03 -3.33
N ASP A 57 -5.96 7.77 -2.21
CA ASP A 57 -6.69 9.02 -2.03
C ASP A 57 -6.21 10.12 -2.99
N THR A 58 -4.92 10.12 -3.33
CA THR A 58 -4.29 11.06 -4.26
C THR A 58 -4.55 10.71 -5.74
N ALA A 59 -4.80 9.43 -6.05
CA ALA A 59 -5.02 8.98 -7.42
C ALA A 59 -6.30 9.59 -8.02
N THR A 60 -6.14 10.29 -9.15
CA THR A 60 -7.23 10.95 -9.89
C THR A 60 -7.83 10.09 -11.01
N GLY A 61 -7.15 8.99 -11.40
CA GLY A 61 -7.63 8.06 -12.42
C GLY A 61 -8.35 6.85 -11.82
N ASP A 62 -9.53 6.51 -12.34
CA ASP A 62 -10.34 5.39 -11.85
C ASP A 62 -9.57 4.06 -11.88
N ARG A 63 -8.84 3.81 -12.97
CA ARG A 63 -7.99 2.63 -13.14
C ARG A 63 -6.83 2.58 -12.14
N ALA A 64 -6.23 3.73 -11.84
CA ALA A 64 -5.14 3.83 -10.86
C ALA A 64 -5.67 3.61 -9.43
N ARG A 65 -6.83 4.19 -9.09
CA ARG A 65 -7.52 3.92 -7.82
C ARG A 65 -7.85 2.43 -7.68
N GLN A 66 -8.44 1.80 -8.71
CA GLN A 66 -8.76 0.37 -8.67
C GLN A 66 -7.51 -0.51 -8.45
N ALA A 67 -6.40 -0.20 -9.13
CA ALA A 67 -5.16 -0.96 -8.96
C ALA A 67 -4.57 -0.81 -7.54
N LEU A 68 -4.60 0.41 -6.98
CA LEU A 68 -4.18 0.68 -5.61
C LEU A 68 -5.11 0.04 -4.58
N HIS A 69 -6.43 0.04 -4.86
CA HIS A 69 -7.43 -0.62 -4.02
C HIS A 69 -7.21 -2.13 -3.98
N ALA A 70 -6.97 -2.77 -5.14
CA ALA A 70 -6.62 -4.18 -5.21
C ALA A 70 -5.32 -4.51 -4.44
N SER A 71 -4.37 -3.58 -4.43
CA SER A 71 -3.11 -3.73 -3.68
C SER A 71 -3.33 -3.59 -2.16
N LEU A 72 -4.22 -2.69 -1.72
CA LEU A 72 -4.68 -2.62 -0.34
C LEU A 72 -5.34 -3.92 0.10
N ASP A 73 -6.25 -4.46 -0.71
CA ASP A 73 -6.94 -5.73 -0.46
C ASP A 73 -5.94 -6.89 -0.29
N GLY A 74 -4.93 -6.95 -1.16
CA GLY A 74 -3.84 -7.93 -1.09
C GLY A 74 -2.96 -7.80 0.16
N LEU A 75 -2.69 -6.56 0.62
CA LEU A 75 -2.00 -6.28 1.88
C LEU A 75 -2.87 -6.54 3.11
N THR A 76 -4.19 -6.66 2.93
CA THR A 76 -5.18 -7.04 3.95
C THR A 76 -5.66 -8.47 3.82
N GLY A 77 -4.97 -9.33 3.04
CA GLY A 77 -5.28 -10.75 2.89
C GLY A 77 -5.78 -11.36 4.20
N PRO A 78 -6.87 -12.16 4.13
CA PRO A 78 -7.96 -12.15 5.10
C PRO A 78 -7.43 -11.95 6.50
N VAL A 79 -7.85 -10.87 7.18
CA VAL A 79 -7.73 -10.79 8.64
C VAL A 79 -8.12 -12.18 9.14
N PRO A 80 -7.22 -12.98 9.75
CA PRO A 80 -7.65 -14.24 10.32
C PRO A 80 -8.74 -13.85 11.29
N ALA A 81 -9.99 -14.20 10.96
CA ALA A 81 -11.12 -13.94 11.84
C ALA A 81 -10.66 -14.41 13.22
N PRO A 82 -10.80 -13.58 14.28
CA PRO A 82 -10.39 -13.98 15.61
C PRO A 82 -11.04 -15.33 15.86
N ARG A 83 -10.22 -16.38 15.94
CA ARG A 83 -10.72 -17.74 16.14
C ARG A 83 -11.56 -17.67 17.41
N PRO A 84 -12.88 -17.98 17.37
CA PRO A 84 -13.59 -18.17 18.61
C PRO A 84 -12.91 -19.36 19.29
N TYR A 85 -12.35 -19.11 20.48
CA TYR A 85 -11.87 -20.17 21.35
C TYR A 85 -13.11 -21.04 21.67
N LEU A 86 -13.16 -22.23 21.06
CA LEU A 86 -14.03 -23.34 21.45
C LEU A 86 -13.15 -24.40 22.14
#